data_AF-A0A522VJK6-F1
#
_entry.id   AF-A0A522VJK6-F1
#
_cell.length_a   1.000
_cell.length_b   1.000
_cell.length_c   1.000
_cell.angle_alpha   90.00
_cell.angle_beta   90.00
_cell.angle_gamma   90.00
#
_symmetry.space_group_name_H-M   'P 1'
#
loop_
_entity.id
_entity.type
_entity.pdbx_description
1 polymer ?
#
loop_
_entity_poly.entity_id
_entity_poly.type
_entity_poly.pdbx_seq_one_letter_code
_entity_poly.pdbx_strand_id
1 'polypeptide(L)' 'MSRNLDALVVLEEVAVSLKESAEQVDSVSAFDEGRLAGYYEALSTLLSQCRIAGIDPGEIGLAGFNPESLLRLRKAA' A
#
# COMPACT_ATOMS: atom_id res chain seq x y z
N MET A 1 4.80 0.83 -28.26
CA MET A 1 4.17 -0.06 -27.25
C MET A 1 4.85 0.01 -25.87
N SER A 2 5.83 0.90 -25.60
CA SER A 2 6.61 0.91 -24.34
C SER A 2 5.98 1.69 -23.17
N ARG A 3 5.31 2.82 -23.42
CA ARG A 3 4.84 3.73 -22.35
C ARG A 3 3.94 3.09 -21.29
N ASN A 4 3.11 2.11 -21.68
CA ASN A 4 2.24 1.42 -20.71
C ASN A 4 3.03 0.45 -19.83
N LEU A 5 4.08 -0.17 -20.36
CA LEU A 5 4.97 -1.05 -19.58
C LEU A 5 5.78 -0.21 -18.59
N ASP A 6 6.35 0.91 -19.04
CA ASP A 6 7.11 1.82 -18.17
C ASP A 6 6.25 2.35 -17.02
N ALA A 7 4.98 2.68 -17.29
CA ALA A 7 4.04 3.13 -16.27
C ALA A 7 3.68 2.03 -15.26
N LEU A 8 3.55 0.77 -15.70
CA LEU A 8 3.30 -0.37 -14.81
C LEU A 8 4.50 -0.66 -13.90
N VAL A 9 5.73 -0.57 -14.43
CA VAL A 9 6.95 -0.74 -13.63
C VAL A 9 7.05 0.32 -12.54
N VAL A 10 6.75 1.59 -12.87
CA VAL A 10 6.73 2.66 -11.86
C VAL A 10 5.63 2.41 -10.83
N LEU A 11 4.45 1.94 -11.25
CA LEU A 11 3.36 1.62 -10.35
C LEU A 11 3.73 0.49 -9.38
N GLU A 12 4.35 -0.57 -9.88
CA GLU A 12 4.88 -1.69 -9.10
C GLU A 12 5.91 -1.21 -8.07
N GLU A 13 6.92 -0.46 -8.50
CA GLU A 13 7.97 0.04 -7.60
C GLU A 13 7.40 0.94 -6.49
N VAL A 14 6.44 1.81 -6.84
CA VAL A 14 5.75 2.66 -5.85
C VAL A 14 4.94 1.82 -4.88
N ALA A 15 4.21 0.82 -5.36
CA ALA A 15 3.38 -0.06 -4.54
C ALA A 15 4.24 -0.86 -3.53
N VAL A 16 5.32 -1.45 -4.01
CA VAL A 16 6.28 -2.21 -3.20
C VAL A 16 6.95 -1.29 -2.17
N SER A 17 7.45 -0.13 -2.60
CA SER A 17 8.10 0.82 -1.71
C SER A 17 7.16 1.32 -0.60
N LEU A 18 5.89 1.60 -0.91
CA LEU A 18 4.90 1.99 0.09
C LEU A 18 4.63 0.86 1.09
N LYS A 19 4.47 -0.37 0.60
CA LYS A 19 4.24 -1.55 1.45
C LYS A 19 5.43 -1.79 2.39
N GLU A 20 6.64 -1.86 1.86
CA GLU A 20 7.85 -2.08 2.64
C GLU A 20 8.09 -0.96 3.65
N SER A 21 7.86 0.29 3.25
CA SER A 21 7.98 1.43 4.16
C SER A 21 6.97 1.36 5.30
N ALA A 22 5.74 0.93 5.01
CA ALA A 22 4.70 0.74 6.03
C ALA A 22 5.03 -0.39 7.00
N GLU A 23 5.57 -1.50 6.49
CA GLU A 23 5.99 -2.66 7.30
C GLU A 23 7.16 -2.33 8.25
N GLN A 24 7.96 -1.30 7.93
CA GLN A 24 9.04 -0.82 8.79
C GLN A 24 8.64 0.22 9.83
N VAL A 25 7.36 0.66 9.87
CA VAL A 25 6.92 1.60 10.90
C VAL A 25 6.58 0.86 12.19
N ASP A 26 7.38 1.09 13.23
CA ASP A 26 7.04 0.71 14.59
C ASP A 26 6.01 1.71 15.16
N SER A 27 4.82 1.24 15.53
CA SER A 27 3.73 2.07 16.06
C SER A 27 3.93 2.46 17.53
N VAL A 28 5.07 3.07 17.85
CA VAL A 28 5.44 3.47 19.22
C VAL A 28 5.03 4.89 19.58
N SER A 29 4.76 5.75 18.60
CA SER A 29 4.34 7.12 18.81
C SER A 29 3.07 7.49 18.01
N ALA A 30 2.38 8.54 18.43
CA ALA A 30 1.24 9.09 17.68
C ALA A 30 1.63 9.57 16.26
N PHE A 31 2.89 9.97 16.07
CA PHE A 31 3.41 10.29 14.75
C PHE A 31 3.52 9.05 13.86
N ASP A 32 3.99 7.93 14.41
CA ASP A 32 4.07 6.66 13.69
C ASP A 32 2.69 6.08 13.34
N GLU A 33 1.73 6.22 14.25
CA GLU A 33 0.32 5.93 13.96
C GLU A 33 -0.21 6.77 12.78
N GLY A 34 0.11 8.07 12.75
CA GLY A 34 -0.22 8.95 11.63
C GLY A 34 0.45 8.53 10.33
N ARG A 35 1.70 8.07 10.37
CA ARG A 35 2.41 7.53 9.20
C ARG A 35 1.74 6.27 8.67
N LEU A 36 1.39 5.33 9.55
CA LEU A 36 0.66 4.11 9.18
C LEU A 36 -0.70 4.42 8.56
N ALA A 37 -1.43 5.41 9.08
CA ALA A 37 -2.67 5.87 8.48
C ALA A 37 -2.45 6.46 7.06
N GLY A 38 -1.36 7.20 6.84
CA GLY A 38 -0.98 7.68 5.51
C GLY A 38 -0.66 6.55 4.52
N TYR A 39 0.09 5.55 4.95
CA TYR A 39 0.37 4.37 4.12
C TYR A 39 -0.90 3.56 3.83
N TYR A 40 -1.78 3.41 4.82
CA TYR A 40 -3.10 2.79 4.65
C TYR A 40 -3.91 3.50 3.55
N GLU A 41 -4.01 4.82 3.60
CA GLU A 41 -4.79 5.58 2.61
C GLU A 41 -4.20 5.43 1.20
N ALA A 42 -2.87 5.53 1.07
CA ALA A 42 -2.19 5.40 -0.21
C ALA A 42 -2.38 4.00 -0.82
N LEU A 43 -2.15 2.94 -0.05
CA LEU A 43 -2.27 1.56 -0.52
C LEU A 43 -3.74 1.17 -0.78
N SER A 44 -4.68 1.65 0.04
CA SER A 44 -6.11 1.44 -0.18
C SER A 44 -6.59 2.13 -1.46
N THR A 45 -6.12 3.35 -1.70
CA THR A 45 -6.39 4.08 -2.94
C THR A 45 -5.84 3.32 -4.14
N LEU A 46 -4.60 2.83 -4.06
CA LEU A 46 -3.97 2.05 -5.12
C LEU A 46 -4.78 0.80 -5.49
N LEU A 47 -5.17 -0.01 -4.48
CA LEU A 47 -6.00 -1.20 -4.69
C LEU A 47 -7.37 -0.86 -5.28
N SER A 48 -7.96 0.26 -4.89
CA SER A 48 -9.20 0.77 -5.47
C SER A 48 -9.02 1.11 -6.95
N GLN A 49 -7.92 1.78 -7.32
CA GLN A 49 -7.60 2.09 -8.71
C GLN A 49 -7.31 0.84 -9.54
N CYS A 50 -6.58 -0.14 -8.98
CA CYS A 50 -6.39 -1.45 -9.63
C CYS A 50 -7.72 -2.11 -9.96
N ARG A 51 -8.67 -2.11 -9.02
CA ARG A 51 -10.02 -2.64 -9.24
C ARG A 51 -10.76 -1.91 -10.37
N ILE A 52 -10.68 -0.58 -10.40
CA ILE A 52 -11.32 0.24 -11.45
C ILE A 52 -10.69 -0.02 -12.83
N ALA A 53 -9.37 -0.16 -12.87
CA ALA A 53 -8.60 -0.37 -14.10
C ALA A 53 -8.59 -1.84 -14.58
N GLY A 54 -9.11 -2.78 -13.77
CA GLY A 54 -9.03 -4.21 -14.07
C GLY A 54 -7.62 -4.79 -13.95
N ILE A 55 -6.75 -4.16 -13.17
CA ILE A 55 -5.39 -4.61 -12.88
C ILE A 55 -5.44 -5.55 -11.67
N ASP A 56 -4.87 -6.74 -11.79
CA ASP A 56 -4.67 -7.62 -10.64
C ASP A 56 -3.61 -7.00 -9.71
N PRO A 57 -3.91 -6.77 -8.41
CA PRO A 57 -2.90 -6.31 -7.45
C PRO A 57 -1.63 -7.17 -7.41
N GLY A 58 -1.71 -8.44 -7.80
CA GLY A 58 -0.53 -9.30 -7.94
C GLY A 58 0.47 -8.84 -9.01
N GLU A 59 0.01 -8.12 -10.05
CA GLU A 59 0.86 -7.57 -11.11
C GLU A 59 1.72 -6.38 -10.64
N ILE A 60 1.42 -5.82 -9.46
CA ILE A 60 2.14 -4.68 -8.88
C ILE A 60 2.70 -4.98 -7.49
N GLY A 61 2.93 -6.26 -7.16
CA GLY A 61 3.56 -6.66 -5.89
C GLY A 61 2.66 -6.61 -4.65
N LEU A 62 1.35 -6.42 -4.82
CA LEU A 62 0.36 -6.37 -3.73
C LEU A 62 -0.54 -7.62 -3.64
N ALA A 63 -0.07 -8.76 -4.13
CA ALA A 63 -0.80 -10.03 -4.06
C ALA A 63 -1.27 -10.34 -2.62
N GLY A 64 -2.58 -10.41 -2.41
CA GLY A 64 -3.18 -10.73 -1.11
C GLY A 64 -2.95 -9.68 -0.01
N PHE A 65 -2.44 -8.48 -0.35
CA PHE A 65 -2.19 -7.45 0.63
C PHE A 65 -3.49 -6.92 1.23
N ASN A 66 -3.53 -6.80 2.56
CA ASN A 66 -4.66 -6.24 3.29
C ASN A 66 -4.26 -4.92 3.97
N PRO A 67 -4.68 -3.75 3.47
CA PRO A 67 -4.36 -2.46 4.08
C PRO A 67 -4.80 -2.33 5.54
N GLU A 68 -5.91 -2.96 5.92
CA GLU A 68 -6.42 -2.95 7.31
C GLU A 68 -5.41 -3.51 8.31
N SER A 69 -4.49 -4.35 7.85
CA SER A 69 -3.41 -4.89 8.68
C SER A 69 -2.43 -3.82 9.18
N LEU A 70 -2.36 -2.65 8.51
CA LEU A 70 -1.53 -1.51 8.90
C LEU A 70 -2.12 -0.72 10.07
N LEU A 71 -3.45 -0.68 10.16
CA LEU A 71 -4.14 0.13 11.16
C LEU A 71 -4.23 -0.52 12.54
N ARG A 72 -3.62 -1.73 12.72
CA ARG A 72 -3.68 -2.61 13.90
C ARG A 72 -4.39 -1.93 15.05
N LEU A 73 -5.73 -2.03 15.02
CA LEU A 73 -6.59 -1.35 15.98
C LEU A 73 -6.03 -1.64 17.36
N ARG A 74 -5.62 -0.58 18.05
CA ARG A 74 -5.18 -0.60 19.45
C ARG A 74 -6.22 -1.44 20.18
N LYS A 75 -5.89 -2.70 20.50
CA LYS A 75 -6.79 -3.55 21.27
C LYS A 75 -6.93 -2.81 22.59
N ALA A 76 -8.10 -2.21 22.82
CA ALA A 76 -8.37 -1.44 24.02
C ALA A 76 -7.99 -2.33 25.21
N ALA A 77 -6.98 -1.88 25.96
CA ALA A 77 -6.58 -2.49 27.21
C ALA A 77 -7.62 -2.16 28.30
#